data_AF-A0AA35W2S7-F1
#
_entry.id   AF-A0AA35W2S7-F1
#
_cell.length_a   1.000
_cell.length_b   1.000
_cell.length_c   1.000
_cell.angle_alpha   90.00
_cell.angle_beta   90.00
_cell.angle_gamma   90.00
#
_symmetry.space_group_name_H-M   'P 1'
#
loop_
_entity.id
_entity.type
_entity.pdbx_description
1 polymer ?
#
loop_
_entity_poly.entity_id
_entity_poly.type
_entity_poly.pdbx_seq_one_letter_code
_entity_poly.pdbx_strand_id
1 'polypeptide(L)'
;MLCREAPPEILEACALDNEPTPFLEQFFEAGVRAHARMEHGRELPQMYVNNAILVLWLRSCRLYTNGLLGVSDPDLDKRFFSGAEATPS
;
A
#
# COMPACT_ATOMS: atom_id res chain seq x y z
N MET A 1 5.75 -1.36 9.37
CA MET A 1 4.70 -0.33 9.33
C MET A 1 3.36 -1.00 9.23
N LEU A 2 2.51 -0.78 10.24
CA LEU A 2 1.10 -1.15 10.26
C LEU A 2 0.27 -0.14 9.45
N CYS A 3 -0.95 -0.49 9.09
CA CYS A 3 -1.86 0.44 8.41
C CYS A 3 -2.17 1.69 9.24
N ARG A 4 -2.28 1.56 10.57
CA ARG A 4 -2.45 2.72 11.48
C ARG A 4 -1.24 3.65 11.57
N GLU A 5 -0.09 3.20 11.07
CA GLU A 5 1.17 3.96 11.05
C GLU A 5 1.45 4.53 9.65
N ALA A 6 0.54 4.33 8.68
CA ALA A 6 0.73 4.82 7.33
C ALA A 6 0.80 6.37 7.33
N PRO A 7 1.73 6.99 6.58
CA PRO A 7 1.89 8.44 6.59
C PRO A 7 0.60 9.13 6.10
N PRO A 8 0.01 10.04 6.88
CA PRO A 8 -1.27 10.66 6.53
C PRO A 8 -1.19 11.43 5.21
N GLU A 9 -0.04 12.03 4.88
CA GLU A 9 0.18 12.75 3.62
C GLU A 9 0.11 11.81 2.42
N ILE A 10 0.57 10.56 2.57
CA ILE A 10 0.46 9.54 1.52
C ILE A 10 -0.99 9.08 1.39
N LEU A 11 -1.69 8.88 2.52
CA LEU A 11 -3.10 8.49 2.52
C LEU A 11 -3.98 9.54 1.83
N GLU A 12 -3.76 10.82 2.16
CA GLU A 12 -4.45 11.96 1.56
C GLU A 12 -4.15 12.07 0.06
N ALA A 13 -2.87 12.04 -0.32
CA ALA A 13 -2.47 12.10 -1.73
C ALA A 13 -3.11 10.98 -2.57
N CYS A 14 -3.23 9.77 -2.03
CA CYS A 14 -3.91 8.68 -2.72
C CYS A 14 -5.40 8.97 -2.98
N ALA A 15 -6.08 9.62 -2.02
CA ALA A 15 -7.51 9.86 -2.08
C ALA A 15 -7.89 11.11 -2.91
N LEU A 16 -6.95 11.99 -3.23
CA LEU A 16 -7.17 13.20 -4.01
C LEU A 16 -7.19 12.98 -5.52
N ASP A 17 -6.47 11.96 -6.00
CA ASP A 17 -6.34 11.64 -7.42
C ASP A 17 -7.16 10.41 -7.83
N ASN A 18 -7.47 10.31 -9.12
CA ASN A 18 -8.21 9.19 -9.70
C ASN A 18 -7.32 7.97 -9.99
N GLU A 19 -6.00 8.12 -9.98
CA GLU A 19 -4.99 7.08 -10.15
C GLU A 19 -3.70 7.42 -9.37
N PRO A 20 -2.83 6.44 -9.08
CA PRO A 20 -1.55 6.72 -8.43
C PRO A 20 -0.70 7.67 -9.28
N THR A 21 -0.23 8.77 -8.69
CA THR A 21 0.75 9.64 -9.35
C THR A 21 2.10 8.94 -9.51
N PRO A 22 3.00 9.38 -10.41
CA PRO A 22 4.34 8.81 -10.54
C PRO A 22 5.16 8.79 -9.25
N PHE A 23 4.90 9.76 -8.35
CA PHE A 23 5.50 9.77 -7.02
C PHE A 23 4.95 8.64 -6.14
N LEU A 24 3.63 8.45 -6.12
CA LEU A 24 2.98 7.37 -5.37
C LEU A 24 3.40 5.99 -5.89
N GLU A 25 3.51 5.82 -7.21
CA GLU A 25 4.02 4.60 -7.82
C GLU A 25 5.43 4.26 -7.32
N GLN A 26 6.35 5.22 -7.34
CA GLN A 26 7.71 5.04 -6.85
C GLN A 26 7.76 4.75 -5.34
N PHE A 27 6.93 5.46 -4.56
CA PHE A 27 6.81 5.24 -3.12
C PHE A 27 6.36 3.81 -2.82
N PHE A 28 5.28 3.36 -3.47
CA PHE A 28 4.75 2.01 -3.28
C PHE A 28 5.70 0.94 -3.82
N GLU A 29 6.32 1.14 -4.97
CA GLU A 29 7.31 0.21 -5.52
C GLU A 29 8.48 -0.01 -4.55
N ALA A 30 9.06 1.07 -4.01
CA ALA A 30 10.15 0.99 -3.06
C ALA A 30 9.74 0.21 -1.80
N GLY A 31 8.55 0.49 -1.28
CA GLY A 31 8.00 -0.19 -0.11
C GLY A 31 7.71 -1.68 -0.35
N VAL A 32 7.11 -2.02 -1.49
CA VAL A 32 6.81 -3.41 -1.88
C VAL A 32 8.10 -4.21 -2.04
N ARG A 33 9.11 -3.68 -2.74
CA ARG A 33 10.39 -4.37 -2.92
C ARG A 33 11.14 -4.55 -1.60
N ALA A 34 11.13 -3.53 -0.74
CA ALA A 34 11.72 -3.63 0.59
C ALA A 34 11.01 -4.71 1.43
N HIS A 35 9.67 -4.72 1.39
CA HIS A 35 8.88 -5.72 2.10
C HIS A 35 9.16 -7.14 1.60
N ALA A 36 9.13 -7.37 0.28
CA ALA A 36 9.40 -8.68 -0.30
C ALA A 36 10.80 -9.21 0.02
N ARG A 37 11.81 -8.34 -0.02
CA ARG A 37 13.18 -8.70 0.37
C ARG A 37 13.27 -9.09 1.85
N MET A 38 12.55 -8.39 2.72
CA MET A 38 12.52 -8.68 4.15
C MET A 38 11.77 -9.98 4.48
N GLU A 39 10.61 -10.22 3.86
CA GLU A 39 9.75 -11.36 4.20
C GLU A 39 10.11 -12.66 3.48
N HIS A 40 10.60 -12.54 2.24
CA HIS A 40 10.78 -13.68 1.35
C HIS A 40 12.21 -13.84 0.84
N GLY A 41 13.10 -12.89 1.14
CA GLY A 41 14.50 -12.94 0.69
C GLY A 41 14.67 -12.90 -0.83
N ARG A 42 13.65 -12.46 -1.58
CA ARG A 42 13.65 -12.45 -3.05
C ARG A 42 13.14 -11.14 -3.62
N GLU A 43 13.52 -10.89 -4.86
CA GLU A 43 12.93 -9.81 -5.66
C GLU A 43 11.64 -10.27 -6.33
N LEU A 44 10.69 -9.36 -6.44
CA LEU A 44 9.44 -9.61 -7.17
C LEU A 44 9.59 -9.22 -8.64
N PRO A 45 9.06 -10.03 -9.58
CA PRO A 45 8.84 -9.60 -10.95
C PRO A 45 7.98 -8.33 -11.02
N GLN A 46 8.25 -7.46 -12.01
CA GLN A 46 7.59 -6.15 -12.12
C GLN A 46 6.06 -6.23 -12.15
N MET A 47 5.50 -7.25 -12.80
CA MET A 47 4.05 -7.46 -12.84
C MET A 47 3.42 -7.55 -11.43
N TYR A 48 4.09 -8.21 -10.48
CA TYR A 48 3.60 -8.32 -9.11
C TYR A 48 3.75 -7.00 -8.36
N VAL A 49 4.82 -6.26 -8.61
CA VAL A 49 5.01 -4.91 -8.05
C VAL A 49 3.89 -3.98 -8.53
N ASN A 50 3.58 -3.97 -9.84
CA ASN A 50 2.51 -3.14 -10.39
C ASN A 50 1.14 -3.47 -9.78
N ASN A 51 0.82 -4.76 -9.61
CA ASN A 51 -0.41 -5.17 -8.95
C ASN A 51 -0.44 -4.74 -7.47
N ALA A 52 0.70 -4.86 -6.78
CA ALA A 52 0.84 -4.44 -5.40
C ALA A 52 0.59 -2.93 -5.22
N ILE A 53 1.10 -2.10 -6.15
CA ILE A 53 0.86 -0.65 -6.15
C ILE A 53 -0.65 -0.35 -6.16
N LEU A 54 -1.42 -0.99 -7.04
CA LEU A 54 -2.88 -0.78 -7.13
C LEU A 54 -3.59 -1.16 -5.82
N VAL A 55 -3.22 -2.30 -5.23
CA VAL A 55 -3.79 -2.76 -3.96
C VAL A 55 -3.47 -1.78 -2.82
N LEU A 56 -2.23 -1.27 -2.77
CA LEU A 56 -1.80 -0.33 -1.75
C LEU A 56 -2.43 1.04 -1.91
N TRP A 57 -2.60 1.50 -3.14
CA TRP A 57 -3.33 2.73 -3.42
C TRP A 57 -4.79 2.63 -2.96
N LEU A 58 -5.51 1.58 -3.35
CA LEU A 58 -6.90 1.36 -2.90
C LEU A 58 -7.03 1.26 -1.38
N ARG A 59 -6.07 0.57 -0.73
CA ARG A 59 -5.99 0.49 0.73
C ARG A 59 -5.78 1.88 1.35
N SER A 60 -4.93 2.69 0.75
CA SER A 60 -4.64 4.05 1.23
C SER A 60 -5.85 4.96 1.12
N CYS A 61 -6.57 4.92 -0.01
CA CYS A 61 -7.83 5.64 -0.20
C CYS A 61 -8.85 5.24 0.88
N ARG A 62 -9.01 3.92 1.11
CA ARG A 62 -9.93 3.41 2.12
C ARG A 62 -9.56 3.87 3.54
N LEU A 63 -8.28 3.77 3.92
CA LEU A 63 -7.79 4.20 5.22
C LEU A 63 -8.02 5.70 5.44
N TYR A 64 -7.76 6.53 4.41
CA TYR A 64 -8.02 7.97 4.48
C TYR A 64 -9.50 8.28 4.66
N THR A 65 -10.37 7.71 3.83
CA THR A 65 -11.82 7.92 3.90
C THR A 65 -12.39 7.46 5.24
N ASN A 66 -11.97 6.30 5.75
CA ASN A 66 -12.39 5.80 7.05
C ASN A 66 -11.94 6.75 8.18
N GLY A 67 -10.71 7.27 8.11
CA GLY A 67 -10.21 8.29 9.03
C GLY A 67 -11.05 9.57 9.03
N LEU A 68 -11.42 10.08 7.85
CA LEU A 68 -12.30 11.25 7.71
C LEU A 68 -13.70 11.03 8.27
N LEU A 69 -14.25 9.83 8.09
CA LEU A 69 -15.60 9.47 8.54
C LEU A 69 -15.66 9.03 10.01
N GLY A 70 -14.51 8.92 10.69
CA GLY A 70 -14.44 8.38 12.06
C GLY A 70 -14.82 6.89 12.14
N VAL A 71 -14.70 6.16 11.03
CA VAL A 71 -14.99 4.72 10.96
C VAL A 71 -13.69 3.93 11.14
N SER A 72 -13.69 2.92 12.02
CA SER A 72 -12.52 2.08 12.21
C SER A 72 -12.30 1.16 11.00
N ASP A 73 -11.09 1.14 10.45
CA ASP A 73 -10.71 0.19 9.40
C ASP A 73 -10.36 -1.18 10.02
N PRO A 74 -10.80 -2.31 9.44
CA PRO A 74 -10.47 -3.64 9.96
C PRO A 74 -9.00 -4.02 9.77
N ASP A 75 -8.25 -3.32 8.91
CA ASP A 75 -6.86 -3.62 8.60
C ASP A 75 -5.87 -2.75 9.40
N LEU A 76 -6.32 -1.93 10.37
CA LEU A 76 -5.46 -1.02 11.13
C LEU A 76 -4.21 -1.70 11.73
N ASP A 77 -4.37 -2.92 12.25
CA ASP A 77 -3.29 -3.72 12.83
C ASP A 77 -2.60 -4.69 11.87
N LYS A 78 -2.97 -4.66 10.58
CA LYS A 78 -2.25 -5.41 9.53
C LYS A 78 -1.05 -4.61 9.06
N ARG A 79 -0.05 -5.30 8.54
CA ARG A 79 1.12 -4.66 7.91
C ARG A 79 0.67 -3.96 6.64
N PHE A 80 1.08 -2.70 6.48
CA PHE A 80 0.64 -1.86 5.37
C PHE A 80 1.00 -2.45 4.00
N PHE A 81 2.17 -3.08 3.87
CA PHE A 81 2.62 -3.71 2.62
C PHE A 81 2.17 -5.17 2.43
N SER A 82 1.46 -5.75 3.42
CA SER A 82 1.03 -7.15 3.33
C SER A 82 -0.16 -7.34 2.38
N GLY A 83 -0.27 -8.54 1.80
CA GLY A 83 -1.36 -8.92 0.90
C GLY A 83 -1.39 -8.15 -0.42
N ALA A 84 -0.34 -7.36 -0.72
CA ALA A 84 -0.15 -6.71 -2.02
C ALA A 84 0.60 -7.64 -3.00
N GLU A 85 1.31 -8.64 -2.47
CA GLU A 85 2.00 -9.66 -3.25
C GLU A 85 1.01 -10.77 -3.62
N ALA A 86 0.55 -10.81 -4.86
CA ALA A 86 -0.06 -12.04 -5.39
C ALA A 86 1.08 -13.06 -5.55
N THR A 87 1.41 -13.82 -4.50
CA THR A 87 2.40 -14.90 -4.64
C THR A 87 1.83 -15.98 -5.55
N PRO A 88 2.49 -16.35 -6.66
CA PRO A 88 2.19 -17.62 -7.30
C PRO A 88 2.52 -18.72 -6.29
N SER A 89 1.56 -19.65 -6.16
CA SER A 89 1.64 -20.84 -5.29
C SER A 89 2.76 -21.77 -5.73
#